data_AF-A0A1V4QRC7-F1
#
_entry.id   AF-A0A1V4QRC7-F1
#
_cell.length_a   1.000
_cell.length_b   1.000
_cell.length_c   1.000
_cell.angle_alpha   90.00
_cell.angle_beta   90.00
_cell.angle_gamma   90.00
#
_symmetry.space_group_name_H-M   'P 1'
#
loop_
_entity.id
_entity.type
_entity.pdbx_description
1 polymer ?
#
loop_
_entity_poly.entity_id
_entity_poly.type
_entity_poly.pdbx_seq_one_letter_code
_entity_poly.pdbx_strand_id
1 'polypeptide(L)'
;MKMSGKQVLWVLLALLGVATISLLILSCANTGRHASSHSLLVAEGSRAAQVQGGGSGIGESAVSMDPFYHTMYCVAASRYGEVRGRLPESPEDVKPYLFVQPRLKLDKWQMDEDQLAIAATLRESGGSTRAAEVTLYRRGTAAWDKFMEGGKRLMLSSLREFREKGLQPDYTEEDIMQGRWSNYIWDNRRAHSRDAADYEQLIWSLDLAKVLGWGALHFKSANGRFPANPQELIDFLGPVNEEAWIAPATGKAVWFVAEYDGENVSYTPSPDLKHFELIVPLFGAGAEKRGLPRGPQWGADNGYYPGLYFRYTDEMMLVYP
;
A
#
# COMPACT_ATOMS: atom_id res chain seq x y z
N MET A 1 34.95 3.68 2.91
CA MET A 1 34.21 4.71 2.15
C MET A 1 33.38 5.54 3.12
N LYS A 2 33.55 6.88 3.15
CA LYS A 2 32.70 7.77 3.95
C LYS A 2 31.44 8.08 3.15
N MET A 3 30.27 7.65 3.62
CA MET A 3 28.99 8.03 3.02
C MET A 3 28.73 9.53 3.25
N SER A 4 28.16 10.20 2.24
CA SER A 4 27.75 11.59 2.36
C SER A 4 26.49 11.74 3.23
N GLY A 5 26.30 12.90 3.87
CA GLY A 5 25.14 13.16 4.74
C GLY A 5 23.77 12.95 4.06
N LYS A 6 23.69 13.14 2.74
CA LYS A 6 22.48 12.83 1.95
C LYS A 6 22.23 11.32 1.83
N GLN A 7 23.27 10.51 1.69
CA GLN A 7 23.14 9.05 1.61
C GLN A 7 22.73 8.42 2.95
N VAL A 8 23.18 9.00 4.07
CA VAL A 8 22.72 8.60 5.42
C VAL A 8 21.24 8.98 5.62
N LEU A 9 20.80 10.13 5.13
CA LEU A 9 19.40 10.56 5.16
C LEU A 9 18.48 9.64 4.35
N TRP A 10 18.91 9.21 3.14
CA TRP A 10 18.14 8.28 2.32
C TRP A 10 18.08 6.87 2.89
N VAL A 11 19.17 6.36 3.47
CA VAL A 11 19.19 5.05 4.15
C VAL A 11 18.33 5.08 5.42
N LEU A 12 18.32 6.19 6.17
CA LEU A 12 17.44 6.35 7.32
C LEU A 12 15.98 6.54 6.92
N LEU A 13 15.68 7.25 5.82
CA LEU A 13 14.34 7.35 5.25
C LEU A 13 13.85 6.02 4.67
N ALA A 14 14.71 5.17 4.14
CA ALA A 14 14.37 3.81 3.71
C ALA A 14 14.11 2.89 4.92
N LEU A 15 14.91 2.99 5.99
CA LEU A 15 14.71 2.24 7.23
C LEU A 15 13.47 2.72 8.03
N LEU A 16 13.17 4.02 8.00
CA LEU A 16 11.92 4.59 8.52
C LEU A 16 10.73 4.32 7.58
N GLY A 17 10.95 4.27 6.27
CA GLY A 17 9.98 3.88 5.25
C GLY A 17 9.38 2.51 5.52
N VAL A 18 10.24 1.52 5.74
CA VAL A 18 9.84 0.14 6.09
C VAL A 18 9.06 0.08 7.42
N ALA A 19 9.35 0.97 8.38
CA ALA A 19 8.57 1.12 9.61
C ALA A 19 7.24 1.87 9.37
N THR A 20 7.18 2.85 8.48
CA THR A 20 5.99 3.66 8.20
C THR A 20 4.95 2.95 7.33
N ILE A 21 5.36 2.02 6.45
CA ILE A 21 4.39 1.24 5.68
C ILE A 21 3.83 0.07 6.48
N SER A 22 4.64 -0.50 7.38
CA SER A 22 4.07 -1.28 8.48
C SER A 22 3.02 -0.45 9.22
N LEU A 23 3.21 0.85 9.46
CA LEU A 23 2.21 1.69 10.14
C LEU A 23 0.90 1.96 9.37
N LEU A 24 0.83 1.90 8.04
CA LEU A 24 -0.43 2.20 7.33
C LEU A 24 -1.42 1.03 7.32
N ILE A 25 -0.95 -0.21 7.55
CA ILE A 25 -1.79 -1.40 7.78
C ILE A 25 -1.71 -1.87 9.25
N LEU A 26 -0.58 -1.74 9.95
CA LEU A 26 -0.45 -2.02 11.40
C LEU A 26 -1.01 -0.92 12.32
N SER A 27 -1.23 0.33 11.88
CA SER A 27 -1.95 1.29 12.73
C SER A 27 -3.42 0.87 12.95
N CYS A 28 -3.93 -0.08 12.17
CA CYS A 28 -5.22 -0.72 12.41
C CYS A 28 -5.13 -1.96 13.33
N ALA A 29 -3.92 -2.48 13.60
CA ALA A 29 -3.70 -3.69 14.41
C ALA A 29 -3.36 -3.39 15.89
N ASN A 30 -3.00 -2.16 16.25
CA ASN A 30 -2.45 -1.84 17.59
C ASN A 30 -3.32 -0.98 18.51
N THR A 31 -4.58 -0.69 18.16
CA THR A 31 -5.49 0.07 19.05
C THR A 31 -6.23 -0.80 20.09
N GLY A 32 -5.86 -2.07 20.23
CA GLY A 32 -6.57 -3.04 21.08
C GLY A 32 -5.98 -3.34 22.46
N ARG A 33 -4.81 -2.82 22.88
CA ARG A 33 -4.25 -3.13 24.22
C ARG A 33 -3.63 -1.90 24.90
N HIS A 34 -4.30 -1.41 25.93
CA HIS A 34 -3.71 -0.49 26.89
C HIS A 34 -2.67 -1.19 27.78
N ALA A 35 -1.58 -0.46 28.03
CA ALA A 35 -0.70 -0.50 29.19
C ALA A 35 0.13 -1.78 29.44
N SER A 36 1.38 -1.75 28.97
CA SER A 36 2.52 -1.75 29.90
C SER A 36 3.75 -1.12 29.23
N SER A 37 4.29 -0.14 29.91
CA SER A 37 5.56 0.50 29.61
C SER A 37 6.70 -0.50 29.79
N HIS A 38 7.33 -0.93 28.69
CA HIS A 38 8.74 -1.28 28.67
C HIS A 38 9.30 -1.04 27.27
N SER A 39 10.32 -0.18 27.23
CA SER A 39 11.30 -0.02 26.17
C SER A 39 11.53 -1.30 25.35
N LEU A 40 11.22 -1.27 24.06
CA LEU A 40 11.58 -2.35 23.13
C LEU A 40 12.61 -1.84 22.12
N LEU A 41 13.87 -1.89 22.55
CA LEU A 41 15.00 -2.05 21.65
C LEU A 41 14.81 -3.40 20.96
N VAL A 42 14.56 -3.41 19.64
CA VAL A 42 14.64 -4.63 18.84
C VAL A 42 16.12 -4.92 18.63
N ALA A 43 16.69 -5.67 19.58
CA ALA A 43 17.95 -6.37 19.42
C ALA A 43 17.68 -7.70 18.71
N GLU A 44 18.46 -7.98 17.67
CA GLU A 44 18.61 -9.30 17.07
C GLU A 44 18.92 -10.33 18.16
N GLY A 45 18.16 -11.42 18.18
CA GLY A 45 18.29 -12.44 19.20
C GLY A 45 17.49 -13.68 18.87
N SER A 46 17.98 -14.44 17.90
CA SER A 46 17.55 -15.81 17.60
C SER A 46 17.42 -16.63 18.89
N ARG A 47 16.23 -17.13 19.20
CA ARG A 47 16.05 -18.26 20.10
C ARG A 47 15.21 -19.32 19.42
N ALA A 48 15.90 -20.35 18.97
CA ALA A 48 15.35 -21.60 18.49
C ALA A 48 14.54 -22.27 19.62
N ALA A 49 13.28 -22.58 19.35
CA ALA A 49 12.58 -23.67 20.01
C ALA A 49 12.58 -24.86 19.04
N GLN A 50 13.52 -25.75 19.28
CA GLN A 50 13.72 -27.00 18.56
C GLN A 50 12.62 -27.99 18.98
N VAL A 51 11.70 -28.31 18.07
CA VAL A 51 10.90 -29.54 18.15
C VAL A 51 11.41 -30.46 17.05
N GLN A 52 12.11 -31.52 17.46
CA GLN A 52 12.53 -32.61 16.59
C GLN A 52 11.30 -33.38 16.11
N GLY A 53 11.15 -33.46 14.79
CA GLY A 53 10.26 -34.38 14.10
C GLY A 53 10.74 -34.50 12.66
N GLY A 54 11.56 -35.52 12.40
CA GLY A 54 12.19 -35.76 11.10
C GLY A 54 11.18 -36.09 10.01
N GLY A 55 11.47 -35.62 8.79
CA GLY A 55 10.72 -35.93 7.60
C GLY A 55 11.30 -35.20 6.39
N SER A 56 12.23 -35.87 5.71
CA SER A 56 12.78 -35.48 4.41
C SER A 56 11.69 -35.03 3.43
N GLY A 57 11.78 -33.79 2.98
CA GLY A 57 11.10 -33.27 1.81
C GLY A 57 11.81 -32.01 1.35
N ILE A 58 12.53 -32.09 0.24
CA ILE A 58 12.92 -30.91 -0.54
C ILE A 58 11.60 -30.33 -1.05
N GLY A 59 11.02 -29.42 -0.28
CA GLY A 59 9.85 -28.65 -0.66
C GLY A 59 10.30 -27.21 -0.77
N GLU A 60 10.32 -26.69 -2.00
CA GLU A 60 10.45 -25.28 -2.28
C GLU A 60 9.60 -24.49 -1.29
N SER A 61 10.24 -23.61 -0.52
CA SER A 61 9.54 -22.67 0.35
C SER A 61 8.80 -21.68 -0.52
N ALA A 62 7.67 -22.09 -1.10
CA ALA A 62 6.78 -21.23 -1.84
C ALA A 62 6.41 -20.05 -0.93
N VAL A 63 6.80 -18.83 -1.35
CA VAL A 63 6.41 -17.60 -0.66
C VAL A 63 4.91 -17.56 -0.59
N SER A 64 4.37 -17.38 0.62
CA SER A 64 2.92 -17.29 0.81
C SER A 64 2.39 -15.99 0.22
N MET A 65 1.29 -16.09 -0.53
CA MET A 65 0.55 -14.95 -1.08
C MET A 65 -0.57 -14.48 -0.15
N ASP A 66 -0.77 -15.12 1.01
CA ASP A 66 -1.84 -14.75 1.94
C ASP A 66 -1.74 -13.28 2.40
N PRO A 67 -0.56 -12.75 2.81
CA PRO A 67 -0.46 -11.34 3.19
C PRO A 67 -0.79 -10.37 2.05
N PHE A 68 -0.42 -10.73 0.82
CA PHE A 68 -0.74 -9.94 -0.37
C PHE A 68 -2.25 -9.90 -0.61
N TYR A 69 -2.93 -11.06 -0.59
CA TYR A 69 -4.38 -11.14 -0.79
C TYR A 69 -5.17 -10.47 0.33
N HIS A 70 -4.75 -10.58 1.60
CA HIS A 70 -5.40 -9.86 2.70
C HIS A 70 -5.31 -8.35 2.50
N THR A 71 -4.15 -7.86 2.06
CA THR A 71 -3.96 -6.45 1.74
C THR A 71 -4.85 -6.01 0.57
N MET A 72 -5.01 -6.83 -0.47
CA MET A 72 -5.93 -6.55 -1.58
C MET A 72 -7.37 -6.36 -1.11
N TYR A 73 -7.87 -7.21 -0.22
CA TYR A 73 -9.20 -7.03 0.37
C TYR A 73 -9.34 -5.70 1.12
N CYS A 74 -8.33 -5.34 1.91
CA CYS A 74 -8.33 -4.08 2.67
C CYS A 74 -8.33 -2.86 1.74
N VAL A 75 -7.50 -2.88 0.69
CA VAL A 75 -7.43 -1.82 -0.33
C VAL A 75 -8.75 -1.70 -1.08
N ALA A 76 -9.32 -2.82 -1.54
CA ALA A 76 -10.60 -2.84 -2.24
C ALA A 76 -11.76 -2.32 -1.38
N ALA A 77 -11.81 -2.71 -0.10
CA ALA A 77 -12.80 -2.22 0.86
C ALA A 77 -12.63 -0.73 1.17
N SER A 78 -11.39 -0.25 1.31
CA SER A 78 -11.12 1.18 1.49
C SER A 78 -11.56 1.99 0.26
N ARG A 79 -11.22 1.53 -0.96
CA ARG A 79 -11.64 2.17 -2.21
C ARG A 79 -13.16 2.19 -2.36
N TYR A 80 -13.83 1.08 -2.05
CA TYR A 80 -15.29 1.02 -2.00
C TYR A 80 -15.86 2.10 -1.08
N GLY A 81 -15.32 2.20 0.14
CA GLY A 81 -15.71 3.22 1.12
C GLY A 81 -15.58 4.64 0.59
N GLU A 82 -14.48 4.92 -0.09
CA GLU A 82 -14.18 6.24 -0.65
C GLU A 82 -15.09 6.61 -1.84
N VAL A 83 -15.41 5.65 -2.72
CA VAL A 83 -16.28 5.88 -3.89
C VAL A 83 -17.76 5.91 -3.51
N ARG A 84 -18.20 5.01 -2.62
CA ARG A 84 -19.61 4.82 -2.29
C ARG A 84 -20.07 5.60 -1.07
N GLY A 85 -19.15 6.16 -0.28
CA GLY A 85 -19.47 6.88 0.95
C GLY A 85 -20.01 6.00 2.07
N ARG A 86 -19.91 4.67 1.94
CA ARG A 86 -20.34 3.67 2.93
C ARG A 86 -19.38 2.48 2.92
N LEU A 87 -19.24 1.78 4.04
CA LEU A 87 -18.44 0.56 4.10
C LEU A 87 -19.14 -0.62 3.42
N PRO A 88 -18.39 -1.57 2.83
CA PRO A 88 -18.96 -2.74 2.19
C PRO A 88 -19.48 -3.76 3.22
N GLU A 89 -20.68 -4.29 3.00
CA GLU A 89 -21.39 -5.16 3.95
C GLU A 89 -20.94 -6.62 3.85
N SER A 90 -20.38 -7.00 2.70
CA SER A 90 -19.90 -8.35 2.43
C SER A 90 -18.65 -8.34 1.52
N PRO A 91 -17.89 -9.46 1.47
CA PRO A 91 -16.81 -9.61 0.50
C PRO A 91 -17.27 -9.50 -0.98
N GLU A 92 -18.55 -9.78 -1.27
CA GLU A 92 -19.09 -9.66 -2.62
C GLU A 92 -19.20 -8.21 -3.08
N ASP A 93 -19.44 -7.27 -2.15
CA ASP A 93 -19.51 -5.83 -2.47
C ASP A 93 -18.19 -5.28 -3.03
N VAL A 94 -17.06 -5.84 -2.60
CA VAL A 94 -15.73 -5.39 -3.03
C VAL A 94 -15.19 -6.17 -4.22
N LYS A 95 -15.90 -7.21 -4.68
CA LYS A 95 -15.46 -8.04 -5.81
C LYS A 95 -15.15 -7.23 -7.07
N PRO A 96 -15.97 -6.24 -7.50
CA PRO A 96 -15.64 -5.40 -8.65
C PRO A 96 -14.39 -4.52 -8.46
N TYR A 97 -13.87 -4.43 -7.24
CA TYR A 97 -12.68 -3.65 -6.88
C TYR A 97 -11.44 -4.53 -6.65
N LEU A 98 -11.51 -5.83 -6.88
CA LEU A 98 -10.36 -6.73 -6.80
C LEU A 98 -9.79 -6.94 -8.21
N PHE A 99 -8.59 -6.44 -8.50
CA PHE A 99 -7.96 -6.55 -9.84
C PHE A 99 -7.62 -7.98 -10.25
N VAL A 100 -7.29 -8.83 -9.28
CA VAL A 100 -7.14 -10.28 -9.45
C VAL A 100 -8.00 -11.00 -8.42
N GLN A 101 -8.38 -12.23 -8.70
CA GLN A 101 -9.19 -13.07 -7.82
C GLN A 101 -8.34 -13.60 -6.66
N PRO A 102 -8.54 -13.13 -5.41
CA PRO A 102 -7.74 -13.57 -4.29
C PRO A 102 -8.02 -15.03 -3.96
N ARG A 103 -6.97 -15.81 -3.70
CA ARG A 103 -7.10 -17.22 -3.26
C ARG A 103 -7.28 -17.35 -1.75
N LEU A 104 -7.08 -16.26 -1.01
CA LEU A 104 -7.23 -16.22 0.44
C LEU A 104 -8.70 -16.24 0.85
N LYS A 105 -9.03 -17.15 1.76
CA LYS A 105 -10.28 -17.13 2.51
C LYS A 105 -10.11 -16.24 3.74
N LEU A 106 -11.04 -15.31 3.93
CA LEU A 106 -11.08 -14.48 5.13
C LEU A 106 -11.69 -15.25 6.30
N ASP A 107 -11.15 -15.03 7.49
CA ASP A 107 -11.68 -15.57 8.75
C ASP A 107 -12.85 -14.71 9.24
N LYS A 108 -12.81 -13.41 8.93
CA LYS A 108 -13.77 -12.43 9.44
C LYS A 108 -14.03 -11.34 8.43
N TRP A 109 -15.31 -11.05 8.24
CA TRP A 109 -15.84 -9.85 7.62
C TRP A 109 -17.00 -9.37 8.49
N GLN A 110 -16.72 -8.42 9.39
CA GLN A 110 -17.70 -8.00 10.39
C GLN A 110 -17.94 -6.49 10.29
N MET A 111 -19.15 -6.15 9.87
CA MET A 111 -19.68 -4.79 9.94
C MET A 111 -20.28 -4.52 11.33
N ASP A 112 -19.96 -3.36 11.90
CA ASP A 112 -20.58 -2.82 13.10
C ASP A 112 -20.78 -1.31 12.94
N GLU A 113 -22.02 -0.89 12.68
CA GLU A 113 -22.45 0.49 12.37
C GLU A 113 -21.51 1.22 11.40
N ASP A 114 -20.47 1.85 11.95
CA ASP A 114 -19.50 2.70 11.25
C ASP A 114 -18.11 2.06 11.09
N GLN A 115 -17.98 0.75 11.34
CA GLN A 115 -16.72 0.01 11.32
C GLN A 115 -16.83 -1.28 10.53
N LEU A 116 -15.73 -1.67 9.88
CA LEU A 116 -15.57 -2.96 9.21
C LEU A 116 -14.27 -3.62 9.69
N ALA A 117 -14.37 -4.76 10.33
CA ALA A 117 -13.22 -5.60 10.67
C ALA A 117 -13.02 -6.72 9.63
N ILE A 118 -11.83 -6.75 9.02
CA ILE A 118 -11.40 -7.75 8.05
C ILE A 118 -10.24 -8.53 8.65
N ALA A 119 -10.44 -9.83 8.91
CA ALA A 119 -9.39 -10.67 9.48
C ALA A 119 -9.14 -11.95 8.67
N ALA A 120 -7.89 -12.41 8.72
CA ALA A 120 -7.46 -13.68 8.14
C ALA A 120 -6.24 -14.25 8.87
N THR A 121 -6.13 -15.57 8.86
CA THR A 121 -4.97 -16.34 9.29
C THR A 121 -4.05 -16.48 8.10
N LEU A 122 -2.93 -15.77 8.14
CA LEU A 122 -1.98 -15.68 7.04
C LEU A 122 -0.88 -16.71 7.24
N ARG A 123 -0.62 -17.53 6.21
CA ARG A 123 0.59 -18.33 6.16
C ARG A 123 1.76 -17.42 5.82
N GLU A 124 2.90 -17.64 6.47
CA GLU A 124 4.13 -16.89 6.26
C GLU A 124 5.19 -17.74 5.55
N SER A 125 6.16 -17.06 4.94
CA SER A 125 7.34 -17.69 4.35
C SER A 125 8.14 -18.37 5.47
N GLY A 126 8.12 -19.70 5.50
CA GLY A 126 8.67 -20.50 6.61
C GLY A 126 7.64 -21.42 7.30
N GLY A 127 6.39 -21.41 6.86
CA GLY A 127 5.35 -22.35 7.32
C GLY A 127 4.68 -21.98 8.65
N SER A 128 5.07 -20.86 9.27
CA SER A 128 4.34 -20.29 10.39
C SER A 128 3.03 -19.64 9.92
N THR A 129 2.15 -19.36 10.87
CA THR A 129 0.93 -18.59 10.62
C THR A 129 0.86 -17.40 11.56
N ARG A 130 0.22 -16.33 11.11
CA ARG A 130 -0.14 -15.18 11.95
C ARG A 130 -1.59 -14.79 11.73
N ALA A 131 -2.27 -14.35 12.78
CA ALA A 131 -3.54 -13.66 12.63
C ALA A 131 -3.28 -12.21 12.20
N ALA A 132 -4.03 -11.74 11.21
CA ALA A 132 -4.07 -10.33 10.80
C ALA A 132 -5.51 -9.85 10.86
N GLU A 133 -5.72 -8.67 11.44
CA GLU A 133 -7.02 -7.98 11.45
C GLU A 133 -6.78 -6.50 11.12
N VAL A 134 -7.61 -5.96 10.24
CA VAL A 134 -7.65 -4.54 9.89
C VAL A 134 -9.07 -4.04 10.13
N THR A 135 -9.20 -2.91 10.83
CA THR A 135 -10.47 -2.22 11.02
C THR A 135 -10.50 -0.96 10.17
N LEU A 136 -11.52 -0.85 9.32
CA LEU A 136 -11.84 0.35 8.54
C LEU A 136 -12.98 1.10 9.20
N TYR A 137 -12.99 2.43 9.07
CA TYR A 137 -13.99 3.30 9.67
C TYR A 137 -14.70 4.11 8.58
N ARG A 138 -16.02 4.27 8.70
CA ARG A 138 -16.82 5.06 7.75
C ARG A 138 -16.51 6.54 7.94
N ARG A 139 -16.12 7.22 6.86
CA ARG A 139 -15.79 8.66 6.88
C ARG A 139 -16.95 9.50 7.41
N GLY A 140 -16.63 10.53 8.20
CA GLY A 140 -17.60 11.46 8.77
C GLY A 140 -18.35 10.96 10.00
N THR A 141 -17.85 9.89 10.64
CA THR A 141 -18.41 9.32 11.87
C THR A 141 -17.51 9.60 13.05
N ALA A 142 -18.03 9.49 14.27
CA ALA A 142 -17.23 9.71 15.48
C ALA A 142 -16.05 8.72 15.60
N ALA A 143 -16.24 7.49 15.12
CA ALA A 143 -15.18 6.48 15.10
C ALA A 143 -14.06 6.86 14.12
N TRP A 144 -14.44 7.36 12.94
CA TRP A 144 -13.51 7.92 11.96
C TRP A 144 -12.73 9.13 12.50
N ASP A 145 -13.42 10.08 13.14
CA ASP A 145 -12.78 11.27 13.69
C ASP A 145 -11.77 10.90 14.79
N LYS A 146 -12.10 9.92 15.63
CA LYS A 146 -11.18 9.38 16.64
C LYS A 146 -9.95 8.71 16.02
N PHE A 147 -10.15 7.94 14.95
CA PHE A 147 -9.05 7.33 14.19
C PHE A 147 -8.12 8.40 13.61
N MET A 148 -8.68 9.41 12.96
CA MET A 148 -7.90 10.52 12.37
C MET A 148 -7.16 11.34 13.41
N GLU A 149 -7.76 11.58 14.58
CA GLU A 149 -7.11 12.25 15.69
C GLU A 149 -5.92 11.43 16.24
N GLY A 150 -6.03 10.10 16.26
CA GLY A 150 -4.91 9.21 16.54
C GLY A 150 -3.76 9.39 15.55
N GLY A 151 -4.07 9.43 14.25
CA GLY A 151 -3.11 9.70 13.19
C GLY A 151 -2.39 11.04 13.34
N LYS A 152 -3.14 12.11 13.62
CA LYS A 152 -2.58 13.44 13.90
C LYS A 152 -1.59 13.41 15.07
N ARG A 153 -1.94 12.77 16.19
CA ARG A 153 -1.03 12.65 17.35
C ARG A 153 0.26 11.92 17.02
N LEU A 154 0.17 10.84 16.23
CA LEU A 154 1.36 10.10 15.78
C LEU A 154 2.26 11.00 14.92
N MET A 155 1.70 11.74 13.97
CA MET A 155 2.46 12.67 13.14
C MET A 155 3.14 13.78 13.95
N LEU A 156 2.44 14.35 14.95
CA LEU A 156 3.03 15.34 15.85
C LEU A 156 4.21 14.76 16.65
N SER A 157 4.09 13.51 17.08
CA SER A 157 5.18 12.79 17.75
C SER A 157 6.38 12.60 16.82
N SER A 158 6.16 12.14 15.57
CA SER A 158 7.23 11.97 14.59
C SER A 158 7.91 13.29 14.23
N LEU A 159 7.16 14.39 14.12
CA LEU A 159 7.73 15.72 13.88
C LEU A 159 8.69 16.15 14.99
N ARG A 160 8.35 15.86 16.26
CA ARG A 160 9.22 16.16 17.41
C ARG A 160 10.50 15.32 17.35
N GLU A 161 10.37 14.03 17.08
CA GLU A 161 11.51 13.11 16.96
C GLU A 161 12.45 13.52 15.81
N PHE A 162 11.92 13.93 14.66
CA PHE A 162 12.74 14.45 13.55
C PHE A 162 13.54 15.67 13.98
N ARG A 163 12.90 16.63 14.68
CA ARG A 163 13.58 17.84 15.17
C ARG A 163 14.68 17.51 16.18
N GLU A 164 14.45 16.55 17.08
CA GLU A 164 15.46 16.07 18.04
C GLU A 164 16.68 15.46 17.34
N LYS A 165 16.46 14.78 16.20
CA LYS A 165 17.52 14.22 15.35
C LYS A 165 18.19 15.25 14.42
N GLY A 166 17.85 16.54 14.55
CA GLY A 166 18.37 17.60 13.69
C GLY A 166 17.81 17.58 12.26
N LEU A 167 16.73 16.84 12.02
CA LEU A 167 16.02 16.79 10.75
C LEU A 167 14.91 17.84 10.72
N GLN A 168 14.78 18.55 9.60
CA GLN A 168 13.71 19.51 9.39
C GLN A 168 12.85 19.07 8.21
N PRO A 169 11.70 18.42 8.46
CA PRO A 169 10.74 18.14 7.41
C PRO A 169 10.13 19.44 6.86
N ASP A 170 9.53 19.37 5.67
CA ASP A 170 8.94 20.50 4.95
C ASP A 170 7.58 20.97 5.50
N TYR A 171 7.12 20.38 6.61
CA TYR A 171 5.86 20.65 7.28
C TYR A 171 6.01 21.01 8.76
N THR A 172 5.01 21.74 9.27
CA THR A 172 4.96 22.25 10.64
C THR A 172 3.85 21.59 11.46
N GLU A 173 3.88 21.81 12.78
CA GLU A 173 2.79 21.41 13.68
C GLU A 173 1.47 22.10 13.30
N GLU A 174 1.52 23.37 12.90
CA GLU A 174 0.35 24.11 12.42
C GLU A 174 -0.24 23.46 11.15
N ASP A 175 0.62 22.99 10.23
CA ASP A 175 0.16 22.30 9.03
C ASP A 175 -0.61 21.03 9.38
N ILE A 176 -0.14 20.25 10.35
CA ILE A 176 -0.83 19.04 10.83
C ILE A 176 -2.18 19.41 11.46
N MET A 177 -2.19 20.40 12.34
CA MET A 177 -3.39 20.78 13.10
C MET A 177 -4.49 21.31 12.19
N GLN A 178 -4.13 22.11 11.18
CA GLN A 178 -5.07 22.67 10.22
C GLN A 178 -5.46 21.69 9.11
N GLY A 179 -4.97 20.44 9.14
CA GLY A 179 -5.17 19.48 8.06
C GLY A 179 -4.45 19.87 6.77
N ARG A 180 -3.52 20.83 6.85
CA ARG A 180 -2.63 21.16 5.75
C ARG A 180 -1.53 20.13 5.51
N TRP A 181 -1.42 19.12 6.38
CA TRP A 181 -0.70 17.88 6.15
C TRP A 181 -1.54 16.76 6.76
N SER A 182 -1.82 15.70 5.99
CA SER A 182 -2.60 14.53 6.43
C SER A 182 -1.80 13.25 6.16
N ASN A 183 -1.77 12.33 7.12
CA ASN A 183 -1.28 10.97 6.90
C ASN A 183 -2.32 10.08 6.22
N TYR A 184 -3.56 10.54 6.07
CA TYR A 184 -4.59 9.80 5.34
C TYR A 184 -4.38 10.00 3.84
N ILE A 185 -3.91 8.94 3.19
CA ILE A 185 -3.47 8.96 1.79
C ILE A 185 -4.53 9.50 0.83
N TRP A 186 -5.81 9.29 1.13
CA TRP A 186 -6.94 9.71 0.31
C TRP A 186 -7.18 11.22 0.32
N ASP A 187 -6.87 11.92 1.41
CA ASP A 187 -7.00 13.38 1.46
C ASP A 187 -6.05 14.04 0.45
N ASN A 188 -4.84 13.51 0.33
CA ASN A 188 -3.86 13.95 -0.69
C ASN A 188 -4.39 13.68 -2.10
N ARG A 189 -4.90 12.46 -2.37
CA ARG A 189 -5.50 12.08 -3.66
C ARG A 189 -6.68 12.99 -4.04
N ARG A 190 -7.57 13.30 -3.10
CA ARG A 190 -8.69 14.25 -3.31
C ARG A 190 -8.18 15.64 -3.62
N ALA A 191 -7.12 16.06 -2.95
CA ALA A 191 -6.49 17.34 -3.21
C ALA A 191 -6.04 17.42 -4.69
N HIS A 192 -5.41 16.38 -5.23
CA HIS A 192 -5.00 16.30 -6.64
C HIS A 192 -6.13 16.08 -7.65
N SER A 193 -7.36 15.85 -7.20
CA SER A 193 -8.52 15.67 -8.09
C SER A 193 -9.23 17.00 -8.43
N ARG A 194 -9.84 17.08 -9.61
CA ARG A 194 -10.71 18.18 -10.07
C ARG A 194 -12.17 17.96 -9.65
N ASP A 195 -12.63 16.72 -9.69
CA ASP A 195 -13.98 16.30 -9.37
C ASP A 195 -13.99 14.83 -8.89
N ALA A 196 -15.19 14.28 -8.66
CA ALA A 196 -15.34 12.91 -8.16
C ALA A 196 -14.91 11.83 -9.16
N ALA A 197 -15.11 12.04 -10.46
CA ALA A 197 -14.70 11.08 -11.48
C ALA A 197 -13.17 11.06 -11.64
N ASP A 198 -12.57 12.25 -11.62
CA ASP A 198 -11.12 12.45 -11.59
C ASP A 198 -10.50 11.77 -10.36
N TYR A 199 -11.15 11.92 -9.20
CA TYR A 199 -10.74 11.26 -7.97
C TYR A 199 -10.81 9.74 -8.08
N GLU A 200 -11.93 9.19 -8.58
CA GLU A 200 -12.11 7.75 -8.76
C GLU A 200 -11.06 7.14 -9.69
N GLN A 201 -10.69 7.85 -10.76
CA GLN A 201 -9.62 7.41 -11.65
C GLN A 201 -8.25 7.43 -10.97
N LEU A 202 -7.92 8.48 -10.20
CA LEU A 202 -6.65 8.57 -9.48
C LEU A 202 -6.48 7.43 -8.48
N ILE A 203 -7.53 7.13 -7.71
CA ILE A 203 -7.50 6.03 -6.74
C ILE A 203 -7.41 4.67 -7.43
N TRP A 204 -8.13 4.49 -8.53
CA TRP A 204 -8.10 3.25 -9.31
C TRP A 204 -6.71 2.99 -9.88
N SER A 205 -6.09 3.99 -10.53
CA SER A 205 -4.77 3.83 -11.16
C SER A 205 -3.69 3.56 -10.11
N LEU A 206 -3.76 4.23 -8.95
CA LEU A 206 -2.80 4.00 -7.87
C LEU A 206 -2.95 2.61 -7.25
N ASP A 207 -4.18 2.19 -6.96
CA ASP A 207 -4.40 0.87 -6.37
C ASP A 207 -3.98 -0.24 -7.34
N LEU A 208 -4.21 -0.06 -8.66
CA LEU A 208 -3.69 -0.97 -9.69
C LEU A 208 -2.15 -1.01 -9.69
N ALA A 209 -1.51 0.17 -9.63
CA ALA A 209 -0.06 0.26 -9.56
C ALA A 209 0.51 -0.47 -8.34
N LYS A 210 -0.13 -0.32 -7.17
CA LYS A 210 0.26 -0.99 -5.93
C LYS A 210 0.11 -2.50 -6.03
N VAL A 211 -1.02 -2.99 -6.53
CA VAL A 211 -1.26 -4.44 -6.69
C VAL A 211 -0.21 -5.06 -7.60
N LEU A 212 0.08 -4.45 -8.75
CA LEU A 212 1.08 -4.97 -9.69
C LEU A 212 2.51 -4.84 -9.15
N GLY A 213 2.87 -3.68 -8.58
CA GLY A 213 4.21 -3.44 -8.04
C GLY A 213 4.52 -4.33 -6.84
N TRP A 214 3.59 -4.47 -5.88
CA TRP A 214 3.74 -5.43 -4.78
C TRP A 214 3.75 -6.87 -5.28
N GLY A 215 2.92 -7.20 -6.26
CA GLY A 215 2.96 -8.49 -6.93
C GLY A 215 4.35 -8.84 -7.46
N ALA A 216 5.00 -7.89 -8.14
CA ALA A 216 6.35 -8.05 -8.64
C ALA A 216 7.39 -8.22 -7.52
N LEU A 217 7.25 -7.50 -6.40
CA LEU A 217 8.11 -7.68 -5.22
C LEU A 217 7.94 -9.07 -4.59
N HIS A 218 6.70 -9.54 -4.43
CA HIS A 218 6.41 -10.90 -3.96
C HIS A 218 6.97 -11.96 -4.92
N PHE A 219 6.83 -11.73 -6.23
CA PHE A 219 7.43 -12.59 -7.26
C PHE A 219 8.95 -12.64 -7.11
N LYS A 220 9.63 -11.50 -6.93
CA LYS A 220 11.08 -11.45 -6.71
C LYS A 220 11.52 -12.15 -5.45
N SER A 221 10.77 -12.00 -4.37
CA SER A 221 11.04 -12.74 -3.12
C SER A 221 10.94 -14.25 -3.33
N ALA A 222 10.05 -14.71 -4.20
CA ALA A 222 9.83 -16.14 -4.47
C ALA A 222 10.85 -16.72 -5.47
N ASN A 223 11.23 -15.94 -6.48
CA ASN A 223 11.98 -16.43 -7.65
C ASN A 223 13.41 -15.90 -7.74
N GLY A 224 13.82 -14.98 -6.85
CA GLY A 224 15.13 -14.34 -6.89
C GLY A 224 15.35 -13.33 -8.01
N ARG A 225 14.33 -13.09 -8.86
CA ARG A 225 14.32 -12.14 -9.98
C ARG A 225 12.93 -11.55 -10.17
N PHE A 226 12.83 -10.42 -10.85
CA PHE A 226 11.53 -9.88 -11.27
C PHE A 226 10.92 -10.67 -12.45
N PRO A 227 9.59 -10.56 -12.67
CA PRO A 227 8.94 -11.11 -13.86
C PRO A 227 9.59 -10.61 -15.15
N ALA A 228 9.73 -11.49 -16.15
CA ALA A 228 10.32 -11.19 -17.45
C ALA A 228 9.33 -10.53 -18.41
N ASN A 229 8.03 -10.60 -18.12
CA ASN A 229 6.98 -9.98 -18.91
C ASN A 229 5.69 -9.82 -18.07
N PRO A 230 4.71 -9.05 -18.55
CA PRO A 230 3.42 -8.86 -17.86
C PRO A 230 2.66 -10.15 -17.57
N GLN A 231 2.67 -11.11 -18.51
CA GLN A 231 1.93 -12.37 -18.38
C GLN A 231 2.45 -13.20 -17.19
N GLU A 232 3.76 -13.30 -17.03
CA GLU A 232 4.39 -14.03 -15.92
C GLU A 232 3.97 -13.45 -14.55
N LEU A 233 3.81 -12.13 -14.46
CA LEU A 233 3.31 -11.50 -13.23
C LEU A 233 1.83 -11.82 -12.99
N ILE A 234 0.98 -11.78 -14.03
CA ILE A 234 -0.44 -12.13 -13.91
C ILE A 234 -0.62 -13.61 -13.51
N ASP A 235 0.13 -14.52 -14.13
CA ASP A 235 0.07 -15.94 -13.82
C ASP A 235 0.43 -16.22 -12.34
N PHE A 236 1.38 -15.46 -11.80
CA PHE A 236 1.76 -15.51 -10.40
C PHE A 236 0.67 -14.94 -9.47
N LEU A 237 0.09 -13.79 -9.82
CA LEU A 237 -0.94 -13.11 -9.03
C LEU A 237 -2.28 -13.86 -9.02
N GLY A 238 -2.59 -14.58 -10.11
CA GLY A 238 -3.83 -15.32 -10.28
C GLY A 238 -4.80 -14.68 -11.29
N PRO A 239 -6.00 -15.27 -11.44
CA PRO A 239 -6.93 -14.88 -12.48
C PRO A 239 -7.32 -13.40 -12.40
N VAL A 240 -7.29 -12.72 -13.53
CA VAL A 240 -7.77 -11.34 -13.64
C VAL A 240 -9.27 -11.28 -13.40
N ASN A 241 -9.72 -10.22 -12.75
CA ASN A 241 -11.12 -9.85 -12.70
C ASN A 241 -11.40 -8.74 -13.71
N GLU A 242 -11.97 -9.09 -14.86
CA GLU A 242 -12.16 -8.17 -15.98
C GLU A 242 -12.92 -6.90 -15.62
N GLU A 243 -13.90 -6.98 -14.72
CA GLU A 243 -14.69 -5.83 -14.25
C GLU A 243 -13.82 -4.76 -13.57
N ALA A 244 -12.82 -5.19 -12.79
CA ALA A 244 -11.94 -4.28 -12.07
C ALA A 244 -10.93 -3.59 -13.01
N TRP A 245 -10.71 -4.12 -14.22
CA TRP A 245 -9.79 -3.58 -15.22
C TRP A 245 -10.45 -2.60 -16.20
N ILE A 246 -11.68 -2.16 -15.90
CA ILE A 246 -12.34 -1.07 -16.60
C ILE A 246 -11.95 0.25 -15.93
N ALA A 247 -11.31 1.15 -16.68
CA ALA A 247 -10.90 2.45 -16.15
C ALA A 247 -12.12 3.36 -15.89
N PRO A 248 -12.29 3.90 -14.67
CA PRO A 248 -13.47 4.72 -14.34
C PRO A 248 -13.65 5.95 -15.22
N ALA A 249 -12.57 6.63 -15.62
CA ALA A 249 -12.66 7.86 -16.41
C ALA A 249 -13.11 7.62 -17.86
N THR A 250 -12.83 6.44 -18.42
CA THR A 250 -13.07 6.16 -19.84
C THR A 250 -14.16 5.12 -20.07
N GLY A 251 -14.46 4.30 -19.06
CA GLY A 251 -15.33 3.13 -19.19
C GLY A 251 -14.77 2.03 -20.09
N LYS A 252 -13.48 2.09 -20.45
CA LYS A 252 -12.83 1.12 -21.33
C LYS A 252 -12.03 0.10 -20.53
N ALA A 253 -12.00 -1.13 -21.02
CA ALA A 253 -11.08 -2.16 -20.53
C ALA A 253 -9.63 -1.74 -20.82
N VAL A 254 -8.77 -1.99 -19.83
CA VAL A 254 -7.33 -1.73 -19.89
C VAL A 254 -6.59 -3.06 -19.84
N TRP A 255 -5.53 -3.19 -20.62
CA TRP A 255 -4.71 -4.40 -20.69
C TRP A 255 -3.37 -4.18 -19.99
N PHE A 256 -2.68 -5.30 -19.71
CA PHE A 256 -1.34 -5.29 -19.15
C PHE A 256 -0.31 -5.73 -20.20
N VAL A 257 0.49 -4.78 -20.66
CA VAL A 257 1.35 -4.90 -21.84
C VAL A 257 2.82 -4.63 -21.51
N ALA A 258 3.73 -4.99 -22.43
CA ALA A 258 5.17 -4.87 -22.20
C ALA A 258 5.70 -3.44 -22.44
N GLU A 259 5.03 -2.66 -23.28
CA GLU A 259 5.42 -1.32 -23.69
C GLU A 259 4.27 -0.34 -23.51
N TYR A 260 4.57 0.87 -23.03
CA TYR A 260 3.55 1.88 -22.78
C TYR A 260 3.08 2.53 -24.08
N ASP A 261 1.77 2.46 -24.33
CA ASP A 261 1.12 3.01 -25.53
C ASP A 261 0.21 4.22 -25.23
N GLY A 262 0.11 4.63 -23.96
CA GLY A 262 -0.78 5.71 -23.51
C GLY A 262 -2.18 5.25 -23.09
N GLU A 263 -2.58 4.03 -23.42
CA GLU A 263 -3.92 3.49 -23.14
C GLU A 263 -3.89 2.35 -22.13
N ASN A 264 -2.82 1.57 -22.12
CA ASN A 264 -2.67 0.35 -21.33
C ASN A 264 -1.67 0.50 -20.18
N VAL A 265 -1.78 -0.39 -19.20
CA VAL A 265 -0.77 -0.51 -18.14
C VAL A 265 0.45 -1.20 -18.74
N SER A 266 1.64 -0.65 -18.54
CA SER A 266 2.87 -1.28 -19.02
C SER A 266 3.75 -1.78 -17.88
N TYR A 267 4.40 -2.92 -18.10
CA TYR A 267 5.48 -3.42 -17.26
C TYR A 267 6.69 -3.77 -18.11
N THR A 268 7.82 -3.14 -17.79
CA THR A 268 9.06 -3.27 -18.54
C THR A 268 10.18 -3.66 -17.58
N PRO A 269 10.65 -4.92 -17.59
CA PRO A 269 11.75 -5.35 -16.74
C PRO A 269 13.10 -4.91 -17.33
N SER A 270 14.11 -4.75 -16.47
CA SER A 270 15.49 -4.58 -16.93
C SER A 270 16.00 -5.87 -17.61
N PRO A 271 16.99 -5.79 -18.53
CA PRO A 271 17.54 -6.98 -19.20
C PRO A 271 18.09 -8.06 -18.24
N ASP A 272 18.57 -7.66 -17.07
CA ASP A 272 19.08 -8.56 -16.02
C ASP A 272 18.01 -9.00 -15.01
N LEU A 273 16.75 -8.57 -15.20
CA LEU A 273 15.59 -8.88 -14.37
C LEU A 273 15.76 -8.48 -12.89
N LYS A 274 16.64 -7.52 -12.60
CA LYS A 274 16.89 -7.01 -11.24
C LYS A 274 16.05 -5.80 -10.88
N HIS A 275 15.55 -5.10 -11.90
CA HIS A 275 14.72 -3.89 -11.80
C HIS A 275 13.50 -4.01 -12.71
N PHE A 276 12.50 -3.18 -12.47
CA PHE A 276 11.36 -3.01 -13.37
C PHE A 276 10.87 -1.57 -13.39
N GLU A 277 10.14 -1.25 -14.44
CA GLU A 277 9.30 -0.06 -14.55
C GLU A 277 7.85 -0.47 -14.78
N LEU A 278 6.94 0.16 -14.05
CA LEU A 278 5.50 -0.01 -14.16
C LEU A 278 4.87 1.35 -14.45
N ILE A 279 4.10 1.47 -15.52
CA ILE A 279 3.38 2.70 -15.88
C ILE A 279 1.88 2.41 -15.90
N VAL A 280 1.09 3.18 -15.15
CA VAL A 280 -0.38 3.08 -15.12
C VAL A 280 -0.99 4.39 -15.60
N PRO A 281 -1.81 4.39 -16.68
CA PRO A 281 -2.38 5.61 -17.23
C PRO A 281 -3.37 6.28 -16.27
N LEU A 282 -3.44 7.62 -16.36
CA LEU A 282 -4.42 8.44 -15.65
C LEU A 282 -5.56 8.91 -16.56
N PHE A 283 -5.45 8.75 -17.89
CA PHE A 283 -6.48 9.17 -18.85
C PHE A 283 -6.89 10.64 -18.71
N GLY A 284 -5.91 11.53 -18.53
CA GLY A 284 -6.16 12.94 -18.30
C GLY A 284 -6.51 13.28 -16.86
N ALA A 285 -6.56 12.30 -15.94
CA ALA A 285 -6.92 12.53 -14.56
C ALA A 285 -5.80 13.13 -13.70
N GLY A 286 -6.20 13.92 -12.71
CA GLY A 286 -5.31 14.57 -11.77
C GLY A 286 -4.75 15.90 -12.25
N ALA A 287 -4.48 16.78 -11.29
CA ALA A 287 -4.03 18.13 -11.53
C ALA A 287 -2.67 18.40 -10.87
N GLU A 288 -1.84 19.14 -11.61
CA GLU A 288 -0.69 19.84 -11.04
C GLU A 288 -1.21 21.04 -10.22
N LYS A 289 -1.72 20.79 -9.02
CA LYS A 289 -2.25 21.88 -8.19
C LYS A 289 -1.12 22.60 -7.46
N ARG A 290 -0.99 23.89 -7.76
CA ARG A 290 -0.23 24.86 -6.96
C ARG A 290 -1.08 25.30 -5.76
N GLY A 291 -0.50 25.30 -4.55
CA GLY A 291 -1.10 25.91 -3.37
C GLY A 291 -1.99 25.01 -2.51
N LEU A 292 -1.94 23.68 -2.71
CA LEU A 292 -2.55 22.74 -1.79
C LEU A 292 -1.66 22.45 -0.57
N PRO A 293 -2.27 21.97 0.52
CA PRO A 293 -1.58 21.51 1.72
C PRO A 293 -0.32 20.70 1.41
N ARG A 294 0.81 21.07 2.04
CA ARG A 294 2.05 20.29 1.98
C ARG A 294 1.68 18.90 2.50
N GLY A 295 1.76 17.89 1.65
CA GLY A 295 1.67 16.48 2.02
C GLY A 295 2.91 15.78 1.47
N PRO A 296 3.05 14.44 1.59
CA PRO A 296 4.05 13.72 0.81
C PRO A 296 3.80 14.08 -0.66
N GLN A 297 4.66 14.92 -1.23
CA GLN A 297 4.32 15.66 -2.44
C GLN A 297 4.15 14.67 -3.57
N TRP A 298 2.98 14.61 -4.19
CA TRP A 298 2.84 13.88 -5.44
C TRP A 298 3.49 14.71 -6.54
N GLY A 299 4.64 14.25 -6.99
CA GLY A 299 5.40 14.82 -8.09
C GLY A 299 6.17 13.71 -8.79
N ALA A 300 6.95 14.10 -9.81
CA ALA A 300 7.70 13.15 -10.62
C ALA A 300 8.62 12.24 -9.78
N ASP A 301 9.18 12.76 -8.69
CA ASP A 301 10.04 12.03 -7.75
C ASP A 301 9.32 10.87 -7.03
N ASN A 302 8.00 10.95 -6.92
CA ASN A 302 7.14 9.92 -6.32
C ASN A 302 6.30 9.18 -7.38
N GLY A 303 6.72 9.27 -8.64
CA GLY A 303 6.08 8.55 -9.73
C GLY A 303 4.77 9.15 -10.22
N TYR A 304 4.35 10.33 -9.76
CA TYR A 304 3.11 10.95 -10.21
C TYR A 304 3.36 11.97 -11.32
N TYR A 305 2.74 11.73 -12.49
CA TYR A 305 2.77 12.62 -13.64
C TYR A 305 1.34 13.07 -13.95
N PRO A 306 0.91 14.25 -13.45
CA PRO A 306 -0.48 14.70 -13.52
C PRO A 306 -1.06 14.64 -14.93
N GLY A 307 -2.28 14.09 -15.08
CA GLY A 307 -2.96 13.95 -16.36
C GLY A 307 -2.42 12.83 -17.26
N LEU A 308 -1.23 12.27 -16.96
CA LEU A 308 -0.54 11.33 -17.83
C LEU A 308 -0.59 9.92 -17.24
N TYR A 309 0.18 9.67 -16.19
CA TYR A 309 0.37 8.33 -15.63
C TYR A 309 0.95 8.37 -14.20
N PHE A 310 0.85 7.22 -13.52
CA PHE A 310 1.79 6.85 -12.49
C PHE A 310 2.95 6.05 -13.08
N ARG A 311 4.18 6.26 -12.60
CA ARG A 311 5.38 5.54 -12.98
C ARG A 311 6.10 5.07 -11.72
N TYR A 312 6.17 3.76 -11.53
CA TYR A 312 6.83 3.14 -10.40
C TYR A 312 8.01 2.30 -10.86
N THR A 313 9.12 2.44 -10.14
CA THR A 313 10.25 1.50 -10.22
C THR A 313 10.27 0.61 -8.99
N ASP A 314 11.06 -0.46 -9.02
CA ASP A 314 11.25 -1.31 -7.84
C ASP A 314 11.76 -0.54 -6.62
N GLU A 315 12.65 0.44 -6.83
CA GLU A 315 13.14 1.31 -5.76
C GLU A 315 12.01 2.14 -5.12
N MET A 316 11.13 2.71 -5.94
CA MET A 316 9.98 3.48 -5.45
C MET A 316 9.00 2.60 -4.67
N MET A 317 8.79 1.36 -5.11
CA MET A 317 7.91 0.41 -4.43
C MET A 317 8.47 -0.09 -3.09
N LEU A 318 9.79 -0.02 -2.87
CA LEU A 318 10.43 -0.32 -1.59
C LEU A 318 10.36 0.85 -0.60
N VAL A 319 10.31 2.09 -1.10
CA VAL A 319 10.23 3.31 -0.28
C VAL A 319 8.78 3.67 0.05
N TYR A 320 7.86 3.43 -0.87
CA TYR A 320 6.42 3.71 -0.74
C TYR A 320 5.55 2.46 -0.96
N PRO A 321 5.71 1.36 -0.20
CA PRO A 321 4.80 0.25 -0.32
C PRO A 321 3.33 0.69 -0.08
#